data_AF-A0A1I6IXG2-F1
#
_entry.id   AF-A0A1I6IXG2-F1
#
_cell.length_a   1.000
_cell.length_b   1.000
_cell.length_c   1.000
_cell.angle_alpha   90.00
_cell.angle_beta   90.00
_cell.angle_gamma   90.00
#
_symmetry.space_group_name_H-M   'P 1'
#
loop_
_entity.id
_entity.type
_entity.pdbx_description
1 polymer ?
#
loop_
_entity_poly.entity_id
_entity_poly.type
_entity_poly.pdbx_seq_one_letter_code
_entity_poly.pdbx_strand_id
1 'polypeptide(L)'
;MLAAAKVEGRDAALVALAAAVRELPRGTRLQVTVSGTVCRPFLLPAVEGVASEAEWQAIAASMVEESTGLPAESPLWLDGVQAAPRLAVAMDPAWRQGIEAIGGRSLRGVRPWWALAIESVGSTRADGGSAGLAVADSESLVLLIAEGDTYRVAQSYALEGEAPAAVLNRALVSHDGPADGVPLIEFDGVALPGQRVDEHLAFRKGGVA
;
A
#
# COMPACT_ATOMS: atom_id res chain seq x y z
N MET A 1 -20.39 16.95 9.15
CA MET A 1 -19.09 16.85 8.45
C MET A 1 -18.15 16.18 9.44
N LEU A 2 -17.66 14.97 9.14
CA LEU A 2 -16.68 14.30 10.01
C LEU A 2 -15.38 15.12 9.93
N ALA A 3 -14.89 15.60 11.08
CA ALA A 3 -13.60 16.26 11.13
C ALA A 3 -12.48 15.22 10.96
N ALA A 4 -11.41 15.56 10.24
CA ALA A 4 -10.20 14.76 10.29
C ALA A 4 -9.67 14.72 11.73
N ALA A 5 -9.38 13.53 12.21
CA ALA A 5 -8.79 13.30 13.52
C ALA A 5 -7.44 12.62 13.32
N LYS A 6 -6.39 13.19 13.93
CA LYS A 6 -5.10 12.51 14.08
C LYS A 6 -5.15 11.73 15.39
N VAL A 7 -4.92 10.43 15.30
CA VAL A 7 -4.92 9.49 16.42
C VAL A 7 -3.69 8.61 16.32
N GLU A 8 -3.06 8.33 17.45
CA GLU A 8 -1.82 7.57 17.51
C GLU A 8 -2.09 6.16 18.07
N GLY A 9 -1.52 5.16 17.40
CA GLY A 9 -1.65 3.76 17.78
C GLY A 9 -2.91 3.07 17.23
N ARG A 10 -2.77 1.77 16.96
CA ARG A 10 -3.82 0.93 16.37
C ARG A 10 -5.12 0.96 17.15
N ASP A 11 -5.07 0.72 18.46
CA ASP A 11 -6.29 0.53 19.24
C ASP A 11 -7.10 1.84 19.33
N ALA A 12 -6.42 2.98 19.50
CA ALA A 12 -7.05 4.29 19.45
C ALA A 12 -7.61 4.61 18.06
N ALA A 13 -6.89 4.25 16.99
CA ALA A 13 -7.37 4.40 15.62
C ALA A 13 -8.61 3.56 15.33
N LEU A 14 -8.67 2.32 15.79
CA LEU A 14 -9.85 1.45 15.66
C LEU A 14 -11.04 2.01 16.46
N VAL A 15 -10.82 2.55 17.66
CA VAL A 15 -11.86 3.23 18.44
C VAL A 15 -12.39 4.47 17.70
N ALA A 16 -11.50 5.28 17.14
CA ALA A 16 -11.87 6.46 16.37
C ALA A 16 -12.65 6.09 15.10
N LEU A 17 -12.22 5.05 14.38
CA LEU A 17 -12.93 4.52 13.22
C LEU A 17 -14.33 4.03 13.61
N ALA A 18 -14.45 3.27 14.70
CA ALA A 18 -15.74 2.79 15.19
C ALA A 18 -16.70 3.93 15.56
N ALA A 19 -16.19 5.00 16.18
CA ALA A 19 -16.96 6.19 16.48
C ALA A 19 -17.41 6.89 15.19
N ALA A 20 -16.51 7.11 14.24
CA ALA A 20 -16.82 7.75 12.97
C ALA A 20 -17.88 6.97 12.17
N VAL A 21 -17.79 5.64 12.14
CA VAL A 21 -18.75 4.78 11.44
C VAL A 21 -20.16 4.85 12.03
N ARG A 22 -20.29 5.03 13.35
CA ARG A 22 -21.60 5.16 14.02
C ARG A 22 -22.34 6.45 13.65
N GLU A 23 -21.59 7.49 13.30
CA GLU A 23 -22.13 8.80 12.88
C GLU A 23 -22.57 8.80 11.40
N LEU A 24 -22.26 7.75 10.64
CA LEU A 24 -22.61 7.66 9.22
C LEU A 24 -24.09 7.28 9.02
N PRO A 25 -24.74 7.79 7.95
CA PRO A 25 -26.09 7.36 7.59
C PRO A 25 -26.18 5.83 7.39
N ARG A 26 -27.33 5.25 7.74
CA ARG A 26 -27.57 3.82 7.51
C ARG A 26 -27.44 3.48 6.02
N GLY A 27 -26.81 2.34 5.73
CA GLY A 27 -26.57 1.88 4.35
C GLY A 27 -25.33 2.48 3.69
N THR A 28 -24.59 3.36 4.37
CA THR A 28 -23.29 3.86 3.89
C THR A 28 -22.33 2.69 3.71
N ARG A 29 -21.68 2.64 2.54
CA ARG A 29 -20.63 1.66 2.25
C ARG A 29 -19.27 2.26 2.56
N LEU A 30 -18.40 1.47 3.20
CA LEU A 30 -17.10 1.89 3.69
C LEU A 30 -16.00 1.33 2.80
N GLN A 31 -15.13 2.20 2.30
CA GLN A 31 -13.86 1.82 1.69
C GLN A 31 -12.77 2.26 2.66
N VAL A 32 -11.89 1.34 3.06
CA VAL A 32 -10.80 1.66 3.99
C VAL A 32 -9.47 1.58 3.25
N THR A 33 -8.64 2.61 3.44
CA THR A 33 -7.28 2.68 2.91
C THR A 33 -6.30 2.64 4.06
N VAL A 34 -5.24 1.84 3.94
CA VAL A 34 -4.27 1.61 5.02
C VAL A 34 -2.85 1.85 4.55
N SER A 35 -1.99 2.29 5.48
CA SER A 35 -0.57 2.62 5.29
C SER A 35 0.27 1.45 4.75
N GLY A 36 1.42 1.77 4.17
CA GLY A 36 2.45 0.79 3.78
C GLY A 36 3.10 0.06 4.96
N THR A 37 2.99 0.59 6.19
CA THR A 37 3.38 -0.13 7.42
C THR A 37 2.44 -1.29 7.74
N VAL A 38 1.15 -1.14 7.40
CA VAL A 38 0.06 -2.10 7.67
C VAL A 38 -0.13 -3.06 6.50
N CYS A 39 0.00 -2.59 5.26
CA CYS A 39 -0.06 -3.40 4.05
C CYS A 39 1.25 -3.33 3.27
N ARG A 40 2.03 -4.41 3.34
CA ARG A 40 3.39 -4.49 2.82
C ARG A 40 3.43 -5.30 1.52
N PRO A 41 3.92 -4.73 0.41
CA PRO A 41 4.13 -5.50 -0.80
C PRO A 41 5.41 -6.33 -0.72
N PHE A 42 5.44 -7.41 -1.49
CA PHE A 42 6.62 -8.22 -1.74
C PHE A 42 6.48 -8.92 -3.10
N LEU A 43 7.58 -9.45 -3.62
CA LEU A 43 7.60 -10.16 -4.90
C LEU A 43 7.72 -11.66 -4.69
N LEU A 44 6.83 -12.40 -5.33
CA LEU A 44 6.96 -13.85 -5.45
C LEU A 44 7.93 -14.16 -6.60
N PRO A 45 8.96 -14.99 -6.37
CA PRO A 45 9.86 -15.40 -7.43
C PRO A 45 9.13 -16.23 -8.48
N ALA A 46 9.73 -16.37 -9.66
CA ALA A 46 9.29 -17.39 -10.60
C ALA A 46 9.51 -18.78 -9.97
N VAL A 47 8.44 -19.58 -9.87
CA VAL A 47 8.50 -20.95 -9.35
C VAL A 47 8.08 -21.91 -10.46
N GLU A 48 8.99 -22.81 -10.84
CA GLU A 48 8.70 -23.82 -11.86
C GLU A 48 7.61 -24.79 -11.36
N GLY A 49 6.68 -25.14 -12.24
CA GLY A 49 5.65 -26.15 -11.98
C GLY A 49 4.40 -25.66 -11.24
N VAL A 50 4.31 -24.36 -10.90
CA VAL A 50 3.07 -23.79 -10.33
C VAL A 50 2.02 -23.65 -11.42
N ALA A 51 0.89 -24.35 -11.26
CA ALA A 51 -0.15 -24.44 -12.27
C ALA A 51 -1.45 -23.74 -11.86
N SER A 52 -1.60 -23.37 -10.58
CA SER A 52 -2.84 -22.86 -10.02
C SER A 52 -2.65 -21.62 -9.13
N GLU A 53 -3.72 -20.82 -9.02
CA GLU A 53 -3.79 -19.69 -8.09
C GLU A 53 -3.62 -20.14 -6.63
N ALA A 54 -4.16 -21.30 -6.27
CA ALA A 54 -4.06 -21.83 -4.91
C ALA A 54 -2.61 -22.15 -4.51
N GLU A 55 -1.81 -22.68 -5.44
CA GLU A 55 -0.38 -22.91 -5.22
C GLU A 55 0.38 -21.60 -5.06
N TRP A 56 0.09 -20.59 -5.89
CA TRP A 56 0.66 -19.25 -5.70
C TRP A 56 0.31 -18.65 -4.35
N GLN A 57 -0.93 -18.81 -3.89
CA GLN A 57 -1.35 -18.37 -2.56
C GLN A 57 -0.57 -19.09 -1.45
N ALA A 58 -0.33 -20.39 -1.59
CA ALA A 58 0.43 -21.17 -0.60
C ALA A 58 1.90 -20.73 -0.56
N ILE A 59 2.52 -20.50 -1.71
CA ILE A 59 3.90 -19.98 -1.81
C ILE A 59 3.98 -18.61 -1.16
N ALA A 60 3.04 -17.70 -1.50
CA ALA A 60 2.99 -16.37 -0.91
C ALA A 60 2.88 -16.43 0.62
N ALA A 61 1.98 -17.26 1.14
CA ALA A 61 1.79 -17.45 2.58
C ALA A 61 3.08 -17.89 3.27
N SER A 62 3.86 -18.80 2.67
CA SER A 62 5.14 -19.25 3.26
C SER A 62 6.24 -18.18 3.30
N MET A 63 6.11 -17.11 2.51
CA MET A 63 7.13 -16.06 2.37
C MET A 63 6.81 -14.79 3.18
N VAL A 64 5.59 -14.67 3.73
CA VAL A 64 5.10 -13.43 4.36
C VAL A 64 6.05 -12.92 5.43
N GLU A 65 6.42 -13.76 6.40
CA GLU A 65 7.19 -13.34 7.56
C GLU A 65 8.59 -12.87 7.18
N GLU A 66 9.28 -13.65 6.35
CA GLU A 66 10.62 -13.29 5.86
C GLU A 66 10.59 -12.03 4.98
N SER A 67 9.61 -11.94 4.08
CA SER A 67 9.58 -10.87 3.06
C SER A 67 9.06 -9.54 3.60
N THR A 68 8.20 -9.58 4.63
CA THR A 68 7.49 -8.40 5.11
C THR A 68 7.67 -8.11 6.58
N GLY A 69 8.14 -9.07 7.39
CA GLY A 69 8.19 -8.97 8.85
C GLY A 69 6.80 -8.99 9.53
N LEU A 70 5.74 -9.32 8.80
CA LEU A 70 4.40 -9.53 9.35
C LEU A 70 4.19 -11.00 9.77
N PRO A 71 3.22 -11.32 10.63
CA PRO A 71 2.94 -12.71 11.01
C PRO A 71 2.64 -13.61 9.81
N ALA A 72 3.04 -14.88 9.85
CA ALA A 72 2.85 -15.83 8.74
C ALA A 72 1.38 -16.04 8.33
N GLU A 73 0.45 -15.86 9.27
CA GLU A 73 -1.00 -15.94 9.06
C GLU A 73 -1.63 -14.66 8.49
N SER A 74 -0.80 -13.67 8.11
CA SER A 74 -1.28 -12.40 7.58
C SER A 74 -2.14 -12.63 6.32
N PRO A 75 -3.34 -12.00 6.26
CA PRO A 75 -4.13 -11.95 5.04
C PRO A 75 -3.32 -11.40 3.87
N LEU A 76 -3.51 -12.01 2.70
CA LEU A 76 -2.69 -11.72 1.53
C LEU A 76 -3.53 -11.61 0.25
N TRP A 77 -3.04 -10.77 -0.66
CA TRP A 77 -3.61 -10.58 -2.01
C TRP A 77 -2.50 -10.71 -3.05
N LEU A 78 -2.85 -11.29 -4.20
CA LEU A 78 -1.95 -11.42 -5.33
C LEU A 78 -2.45 -10.55 -6.48
N ASP A 79 -1.51 -9.89 -7.16
CA ASP A 79 -1.81 -9.25 -8.44
C ASP A 79 -2.03 -10.34 -9.51
N GLY A 80 -3.25 -10.46 -10.02
CA GLY A 80 -3.62 -11.45 -11.03
C GLY A 80 -3.12 -11.15 -12.45
N VAL A 81 -2.50 -9.99 -12.68
CA VAL A 81 -2.10 -9.55 -14.03
C VAL A 81 -0.70 -10.06 -14.40
N GLN A 82 0.20 -10.25 -13.44
CA GLN A 82 1.59 -10.65 -13.70
C GLN A 82 1.81 -12.15 -13.51
N ALA A 83 2.54 -12.77 -14.45
CA ALA A 83 2.89 -14.18 -14.39
C ALA A 83 4.04 -14.47 -13.40
N ALA A 84 5.16 -13.75 -13.52
CA ALA A 84 6.28 -13.75 -12.56
C ALA A 84 7.31 -12.65 -12.91
N PRO A 85 8.05 -12.10 -11.92
CA PRO A 85 7.75 -12.14 -10.49
C PRO A 85 6.38 -11.50 -10.21
N ARG A 86 5.63 -12.09 -9.29
CA ARG A 86 4.24 -11.70 -9.03
C ARG A 86 4.17 -10.82 -7.80
N LEU A 87 3.52 -9.66 -7.92
CA LEU A 87 3.30 -8.78 -6.78
C LEU A 87 2.30 -9.42 -5.81
N ALA A 88 2.71 -9.54 -4.56
CA ALA A 88 1.86 -9.93 -3.43
C ALA A 88 1.81 -8.80 -2.41
N VAL A 89 0.73 -8.74 -1.63
CA VAL A 89 0.55 -7.78 -0.54
C VAL A 89 0.06 -8.53 0.69
N ALA A 90 0.80 -8.42 1.79
CA ALA A 90 0.37 -8.92 3.09
C ALA A 90 -0.13 -7.78 3.97
N MET A 91 -1.13 -8.05 4.82
CA MET A 91 -1.69 -7.08 5.78
C MET A 91 -1.59 -7.57 7.20
N ASP A 92 -1.27 -6.67 8.13
CA ASP A 92 -1.30 -6.95 9.56
C ASP A 92 -2.68 -7.55 9.98
N PRO A 93 -2.70 -8.77 10.54
CA PRO A 93 -3.94 -9.49 10.80
C PRO A 93 -4.81 -8.80 11.86
N ALA A 94 -4.20 -8.13 12.83
CA ALA A 94 -4.93 -7.44 13.90
C ALA A 94 -5.62 -6.18 13.37
N TRP A 95 -4.97 -5.43 12.48
CA TRP A 95 -5.62 -4.34 11.76
C TRP A 95 -6.78 -4.85 10.90
N ARG A 96 -6.57 -5.95 10.15
CA ARG A 96 -7.63 -6.53 9.30
C ARG A 96 -8.84 -6.90 10.14
N GLN A 97 -8.64 -7.68 11.20
CA GLN A 97 -9.69 -8.14 12.09
C GLN A 97 -10.46 -6.97 12.72
N GLY A 98 -9.75 -5.94 13.19
CA GLY A 98 -10.36 -4.75 13.76
C GLY A 98 -11.24 -4.00 12.76
N ILE A 99 -10.72 -3.77 11.54
CA ILE A 99 -11.45 -3.08 10.47
C ILE A 99 -12.70 -3.88 10.06
N GLU A 100 -12.60 -5.20 9.91
CA GLU A 100 -13.73 -6.06 9.56
C GLU A 100 -14.79 -6.08 10.66
N ALA A 101 -14.39 -6.16 11.92
CA ALA A 101 -15.31 -6.12 13.05
C ALA A 101 -16.11 -4.80 13.11
N ILE A 102 -15.47 -3.68 12.76
CA ILE A 102 -16.10 -2.35 12.75
C ILE A 102 -16.98 -2.16 11.51
N GLY A 103 -16.45 -2.48 10.33
CA GLY A 103 -17.14 -2.22 9.07
C GLY A 103 -18.24 -3.23 8.75
N GLY A 104 -18.10 -4.48 9.20
CA GLY A 104 -19.06 -5.56 8.99
C GLY A 104 -19.54 -5.64 7.53
N ARG A 105 -20.87 -5.70 7.35
CA ARG A 105 -21.49 -5.74 6.01
C ARG A 105 -21.36 -4.44 5.21
N SER A 106 -21.01 -3.34 5.86
CA SER A 106 -20.81 -2.04 5.20
C SER A 106 -19.44 -1.95 4.54
N LEU A 107 -18.47 -2.77 4.96
CA LEU A 107 -17.12 -2.78 4.40
C LEU A 107 -17.13 -3.31 2.97
N ARG A 108 -16.82 -2.45 2.01
CA ARG A 108 -16.59 -2.80 0.60
C ARG A 108 -15.24 -3.50 0.41
N GLY A 109 -14.24 -3.02 1.11
CA GLY A 109 -12.88 -3.54 1.01
C GLY A 109 -11.88 -2.72 1.79
N VAL A 110 -10.71 -3.31 1.93
CA VAL A 110 -9.50 -2.68 2.47
C VAL A 110 -8.48 -2.68 1.35
N ARG A 111 -7.86 -1.53 1.08
CA ARG A 111 -6.81 -1.43 0.06
C ARG A 111 -5.59 -0.71 0.64
N PRO A 112 -4.37 -1.10 0.26
CA PRO A 112 -3.22 -0.26 0.51
C PRO A 112 -3.40 1.08 -0.19
N TRP A 113 -3.09 2.16 0.51
CA TRP A 113 -3.19 3.51 -0.06
C TRP A 113 -2.25 3.69 -1.27
N TRP A 114 -1.08 3.05 -1.24
CA TRP A 114 -0.11 3.13 -2.33
C TRP A 114 -0.62 2.47 -3.63
N ALA A 115 -1.56 1.52 -3.56
CA ALA A 115 -2.20 1.00 -4.77
C ALA A 115 -3.09 2.06 -5.44
N LEU A 116 -3.68 2.96 -4.68
CA LEU A 116 -4.45 4.09 -5.22
C LEU A 116 -3.53 5.13 -5.85
N ALA A 117 -2.30 5.28 -5.36
CA ALA A 117 -1.29 6.10 -6.00
C ALA A 117 -0.86 5.50 -7.35
N ILE A 118 -0.68 4.18 -7.44
CA ILE A 118 -0.41 3.52 -8.72
C ILE A 118 -1.54 3.80 -9.71
N GLU A 119 -2.81 3.68 -9.29
CA GLU A 119 -3.96 3.93 -10.14
C GLU A 119 -4.04 5.40 -10.60
N SER A 120 -3.75 6.36 -9.71
CA SER A 120 -3.77 7.79 -10.05
C SER A 120 -2.62 8.19 -10.99
N VAL A 121 -1.48 7.51 -10.88
CA VAL A 121 -0.30 7.73 -11.73
C VAL A 121 -0.36 6.92 -13.02
N GLY A 122 -1.19 5.86 -13.05
CA GLY A 122 -1.33 4.85 -14.10
C GLY A 122 -1.66 5.36 -15.50
N SER A 123 -1.80 6.68 -15.68
CA SER A 123 -1.86 7.36 -16.99
C SER A 123 -0.47 7.71 -17.58
N THR A 124 0.64 7.50 -16.85
CA THR A 124 1.99 7.91 -17.29
C THR A 124 2.90 6.76 -17.77
N ARG A 125 2.47 5.49 -17.67
CA ARG A 125 3.21 4.35 -18.25
C ARG A 125 3.29 4.37 -19.79
N ALA A 126 2.49 5.20 -20.46
CA ALA A 126 2.48 5.33 -21.92
C ALA A 126 3.75 5.97 -22.50
N ASP A 127 4.55 6.68 -21.68
CA ASP A 127 5.70 7.45 -22.18
C ASP A 127 7.06 6.75 -21.98
N GLY A 128 7.08 5.45 -21.70
CA GLY A 128 8.29 4.62 -21.75
C GLY A 128 9.43 4.98 -20.77
N GLY A 129 9.20 5.90 -19.83
CA GLY A 129 10.28 6.51 -19.04
C GLY A 129 10.29 6.24 -17.52
N SER A 130 9.19 5.77 -16.91
CA SER A 130 9.15 5.60 -15.43
C SER A 130 9.52 4.18 -15.03
N ALA A 131 10.78 3.97 -14.65
CA ALA A 131 11.33 2.70 -14.16
C ALA A 131 10.84 2.30 -12.75
N GLY A 132 9.98 3.09 -12.12
CA GLY A 132 9.43 2.76 -10.80
C GLY A 132 8.47 3.80 -10.26
N LEU A 133 8.07 3.62 -9.01
CA LEU A 133 7.25 4.52 -8.21
C LEU A 133 7.62 4.38 -6.72
N ALA A 134 7.77 5.51 -6.03
CA ALA A 134 7.89 5.56 -4.58
C ALA A 134 6.72 6.32 -3.98
N VAL A 135 6.10 5.76 -2.93
CA VAL A 135 4.85 6.25 -2.36
C VAL A 135 5.00 6.37 -0.85
N ALA A 136 5.00 7.58 -0.31
CA ALA A 136 5.24 7.86 1.10
C ALA A 136 4.04 8.45 1.85
N ASP A 137 3.69 7.84 2.98
CA ASP A 137 2.71 8.36 3.94
C ASP A 137 3.42 8.85 5.20
N SER A 138 2.70 9.08 6.29
CA SER A 138 3.28 9.57 7.54
C SER A 138 4.21 8.58 8.25
N GLU A 139 4.17 7.30 7.92
CA GLU A 139 4.86 6.23 8.66
C GLU A 139 5.74 5.34 7.77
N SER A 140 5.48 5.29 6.47
CA SER A 140 6.17 4.40 5.53
C SER A 140 6.45 5.03 4.17
N LEU A 141 7.50 4.51 3.54
CA LEU A 141 7.75 4.63 2.11
C LEU A 141 7.63 3.26 1.47
N VAL A 142 6.79 3.16 0.44
CA VAL A 142 6.68 1.96 -0.40
C VAL A 142 7.38 2.22 -1.72
N LEU A 143 8.32 1.34 -2.06
CA LEU A 143 9.10 1.41 -3.29
C LEU A 143 8.72 0.25 -4.21
N LEU A 144 8.34 0.60 -5.44
CA LEU A 144 8.11 -0.34 -6.53
C LEU A 144 9.03 0.03 -7.69
N ILE A 145 9.89 -0.88 -8.14
CA ILE A 145 10.75 -0.67 -9.31
C ILE A 145 10.37 -1.70 -10.35
N ALA A 146 10.14 -1.24 -11.58
CA ALA A 146 9.82 -2.08 -12.73
C ALA A 146 11.02 -2.21 -13.67
N GLU A 147 11.12 -3.35 -14.33
CA GLU A 147 12.03 -3.62 -15.43
C GLU A 147 11.23 -4.19 -16.59
N GLY A 148 11.00 -3.37 -17.63
CA GLY A 148 10.02 -3.68 -18.66
C GLY A 148 8.61 -3.78 -18.07
N ASP A 149 7.96 -4.92 -18.26
CA ASP A 149 6.56 -5.16 -17.86
C ASP A 149 6.41 -5.79 -16.45
N THR A 150 7.52 -6.11 -15.78
CA THR A 150 7.52 -6.79 -14.48
C THR A 150 8.14 -5.93 -13.38
N TYR A 151 7.79 -6.21 -12.12
CA TYR A 151 8.43 -5.55 -10.98
C TYR A 151 9.70 -6.30 -10.57
N ARG A 152 10.81 -5.59 -10.36
CA ARG A 152 12.05 -6.16 -9.78
C ARG A 152 12.22 -5.83 -8.29
N VAL A 153 11.58 -4.76 -7.81
CA VAL A 153 11.53 -4.41 -6.39
C VAL A 153 10.10 -4.13 -5.98
N ALA A 154 9.68 -4.68 -4.84
CA ALA A 154 8.50 -4.24 -4.12
C ALA A 154 8.75 -4.35 -2.61
N GLN A 155 8.88 -3.21 -1.92
CA GLN A 155 9.25 -3.20 -0.50
C GLN A 155 8.66 -2.00 0.24
N SER A 156 8.30 -2.21 1.51
CA SER A 156 7.97 -1.14 2.46
C SER A 156 9.17 -0.83 3.37
N TYR A 157 9.40 0.46 3.61
CA TYR A 157 10.37 0.99 4.56
C TYR A 157 9.64 1.82 5.60
N ALA A 158 9.94 1.62 6.88
CA ALA A 158 9.49 2.53 7.93
C ALA A 158 10.23 3.87 7.80
N LEU A 159 9.53 4.99 7.99
CA LEU A 159 10.16 6.31 7.95
C LEU A 159 10.84 6.67 9.26
N GLU A 160 10.32 6.22 10.41
CA GLU A 160 10.91 6.48 11.74
C GLU A 160 11.24 7.96 12.02
N GLY A 161 10.46 8.89 11.43
CA GLY A 161 10.67 10.34 11.54
C GLY A 161 11.65 10.93 10.52
N GLU A 162 12.24 10.12 9.66
CA GLU A 162 13.08 10.58 8.54
C GLU A 162 12.24 11.16 7.39
N ALA A 163 12.85 12.07 6.62
CA ALA A 163 12.24 12.60 5.40
C ALA A 163 12.12 11.49 4.34
N PRO A 164 10.95 11.32 3.68
CA PRO A 164 10.75 10.29 2.66
C PRO A 164 11.82 10.26 1.56
N ALA A 165 12.29 11.41 1.09
CA ALA A 165 13.34 11.51 0.09
C ALA A 165 14.67 10.89 0.55
N ALA A 166 15.03 11.03 1.84
CA ALA A 166 16.25 10.44 2.37
C ALA A 166 16.17 8.91 2.41
N VAL A 167 15.03 8.38 2.84
CA VAL A 167 14.76 6.93 2.85
C VAL A 167 14.75 6.38 1.42
N LEU A 168 14.11 7.09 0.48
CA LEU A 168 14.10 6.72 -0.93
C LEU A 168 15.51 6.64 -1.50
N ASN A 169 16.34 7.66 -1.29
CA ASN A 169 17.71 7.68 -1.82
C ASN A 169 18.53 6.49 -1.33
N ARG A 170 18.42 6.13 -0.04
CA ARG A 170 19.07 4.91 0.47
C ARG A 170 18.52 3.64 -0.16
N ALA A 171 17.20 3.54 -0.27
CA ALA A 171 16.54 2.37 -0.86
C ALA A 171 16.94 2.18 -2.33
N LEU A 172 17.05 3.26 -3.11
CA LEU A 172 17.55 3.22 -4.48
C LEU A 172 19.00 2.75 -4.53
N VAL A 173 19.87 3.23 -3.65
CA VAL A 173 21.26 2.74 -3.56
C VAL A 173 21.30 1.24 -3.23
N SER A 174 20.50 0.77 -2.28
CA SER A 174 20.46 -0.64 -1.89
C SER A 174 19.96 -1.57 -2.99
N HIS A 175 19.15 -1.06 -3.92
CA HIS A 175 18.53 -1.83 -4.99
C HIS A 175 19.13 -1.55 -6.37
N ASP A 176 20.29 -0.91 -6.45
CA ASP A 176 20.90 -0.45 -7.71
C ASP A 176 19.86 0.27 -8.60
N GLY A 177 19.07 1.14 -7.99
CA GLY A 177 18.01 1.93 -8.60
C GLY A 177 18.55 3.01 -9.55
N PRO A 178 17.74 3.45 -10.53
CA PRO A 178 18.15 4.52 -11.43
C PRO A 178 18.37 5.82 -10.64
N ALA A 179 19.49 6.50 -10.90
CA ALA A 179 19.84 7.77 -10.28
C ALA A 179 18.81 8.88 -10.58
N ASP A 180 18.24 8.85 -11.79
CA ASP A 180 17.21 9.76 -12.27
C ASP A 180 15.97 8.95 -12.69
N GLY A 181 15.11 8.45 -11.79
CA GLY A 181 14.05 7.56 -12.31
C GLY A 181 12.92 7.04 -11.44
N VAL A 182 12.80 7.42 -10.16
CA VAL A 182 11.64 7.00 -9.36
C VAL A 182 10.93 8.22 -8.80
N PRO A 183 9.73 8.58 -9.30
CA PRO A 183 8.95 9.67 -8.73
C PRO A 183 8.55 9.31 -7.30
N LEU A 184 8.86 10.21 -6.36
CA LEU A 184 8.32 10.19 -5.01
C LEU A 184 6.93 10.81 -5.02
N ILE A 185 5.96 10.11 -4.45
CA ILE A 185 4.58 10.56 -4.30
C ILE A 185 4.22 10.55 -2.84
N GLU A 186 3.80 11.70 -2.34
CA GLU A 186 3.48 11.87 -0.94
C GLU A 186 1.96 11.95 -0.75
N PHE A 187 1.47 11.23 0.26
CA PHE A 187 0.09 11.34 0.70
C PHE A 187 -0.15 12.66 1.40
N ASP A 188 -1.07 13.48 0.89
CA ASP A 188 -1.53 14.65 1.62
C ASP A 188 -2.81 14.34 2.42
N GLY A 189 -2.62 13.85 3.64
CA GLY A 189 -3.71 13.59 4.57
C GLY A 189 -4.52 14.84 4.98
N VAL A 190 -3.93 16.04 4.83
CA VAL A 190 -4.58 17.32 5.16
C VAL A 190 -5.60 17.71 4.08
N ALA A 191 -5.44 17.20 2.85
CA ALA A 191 -6.34 17.47 1.73
C ALA A 191 -7.58 16.56 1.69
N LEU A 192 -7.67 15.53 2.55
CA LEU A 192 -8.80 14.60 2.59
C LEU A 192 -10.15 15.18 3.06
N PRO A 193 -10.23 16.10 4.05
CA PRO A 193 -11.51 16.59 4.54
C PRO A 193 -12.34 17.26 3.45
N GLY A 194 -13.51 16.72 3.16
CA GLY A 194 -14.44 17.24 2.15
C GLY A 194 -14.27 16.65 0.75
N GLN A 195 -13.27 15.79 0.54
CA GLN A 195 -13.08 15.07 -0.72
C GLN A 195 -14.16 13.98 -0.88
N ARG A 196 -14.74 13.84 -2.08
CA ARG A 196 -15.69 12.74 -2.34
C ARG A 196 -14.94 11.43 -2.50
N VAL A 197 -15.53 10.31 -2.05
CA VAL A 197 -14.90 8.97 -2.08
C VAL A 197 -14.59 8.50 -3.52
N ASP A 198 -15.25 9.06 -4.52
CA ASP A 198 -15.07 8.84 -5.95
C ASP A 198 -14.06 9.80 -6.62
N GLU A 199 -13.53 10.79 -5.89
CA GLU A 199 -12.46 11.66 -6.38
C GLU A 199 -11.08 11.00 -6.16
N HIS A 200 -10.17 11.14 -7.11
CA HIS A 200 -8.79 10.67 -6.97
C HIS A 200 -8.15 11.29 -5.72
N LEU A 201 -7.67 10.46 -4.78
CA LEU A 201 -7.01 10.94 -3.56
C LEU A 201 -5.93 11.98 -3.85
N ALA A 202 -5.78 12.96 -2.96
CA ALA A 202 -4.82 14.05 -3.11
C ALA A 202 -3.37 13.56 -2.98
N PHE A 203 -2.78 13.15 -4.10
CA PHE A 203 -1.37 12.83 -4.22
C PHE A 203 -0.59 14.04 -4.72
N ARG A 204 0.53 14.36 -4.08
CA ARG A 204 1.49 15.35 -4.58
C ARG A 204 2.74 14.65 -5.07
N LYS A 205 3.26 15.06 -6.24
CA LYS A 205 4.62 14.71 -6.64
C LYS A 205 5.57 15.40 -5.65
N GLY A 206 6.37 14.61 -4.93
CA GLY A 206 7.43 15.11 -4.07
C GLY A 206 8.40 15.93 -4.90
N GLY A 207 8.83 17.08 -4.36
CA GLY A 207 9.84 17.90 -4.99
C GLY A 207 11.18 17.17 -5.02
N VAL A 208 11.88 17.23 -6.15
CA VAL A 208 13.29 16.84 -6.21
C VAL A 208 14.07 17.94 -5.47
N ALA A 209 14.62 17.61 -4.31
CA ALA A 209 15.55 18.47 -3.58
C ALA A 209 16.99 18.17 -4.02
#